data_AF-A0A5C9AVE0-F1
#
_entry.id   AF-A0A5C9AVE0-F1
#
_cell.length_a   1.000
_cell.length_b   1.000
_cell.length_c   1.000
_cell.angle_alpha   90.00
_cell.angle_beta   90.00
_cell.angle_gamma   90.00
#
_symmetry.space_group_name_H-M   'P 1'
#
loop_
_entity.id
_entity.type
_entity.pdbx_description
1 polymer ?
#
loop_
_entity_poly.entity_id
_entity_poly.type
_entity_poly.pdbx_seq_one_letter_code
_entity_poly.pdbx_strand_id
1 'polypeptide(L)'
;MSNLREYQNRIADIAKRSKAVLGWASTAQFGTDNQFIKDDAARAASILEAARKDPIFAGISDNATAQIATAWASALADYAAAHKSMPRPEILASCHQTLENCLIESTRNSM
;
A
#
# COMPACT_ATOMS: atom_id res chain seq x y z
N MET A 1 6.83 19.71 -26.50
CA MET A 1 6.35 18.31 -26.55
C MET A 1 6.92 17.43 -25.43
N SER A 2 8.14 17.64 -24.88
CA SER A 2 8.63 16.78 -23.77
C SER A 2 7.89 16.99 -22.43
N ASN A 3 7.53 18.24 -22.08
CA ASN A 3 6.77 18.54 -20.85
C ASN A 3 5.43 17.78 -20.75
N LEU A 4 4.74 17.56 -21.87
CA LEU A 4 3.48 16.82 -21.87
C LEU A 4 3.70 15.33 -21.58
N ARG A 5 4.76 14.75 -22.12
CA ARG A 5 5.12 13.34 -21.89
C ARG A 5 5.60 13.12 -20.46
N GLU A 6 6.39 14.04 -19.91
CA GLU A 6 6.81 14.01 -18.50
C GLU A 6 5.62 14.11 -17.54
N TYR A 7 4.68 15.01 -17.83
CA TYR A 7 3.44 15.14 -17.08
C TYR A 7 2.59 13.86 -17.13
N GLN A 8 2.40 13.28 -18.31
CA GLN A 8 1.67 12.01 -18.48
C GLN A 8 2.33 10.86 -17.72
N ASN A 9 3.66 10.75 -17.80
CA ASN A 9 4.42 9.75 -17.05
C ASN A 9 4.23 9.90 -15.55
N ARG A 10 4.24 11.14 -15.04
CA ARG A 10 4.03 11.42 -13.62
C ARG A 10 2.62 11.03 -13.15
N ILE A 11 1.58 11.32 -13.94
CA ILE A 11 0.21 10.89 -13.62
C ILE A 11 0.12 9.36 -13.59
N ALA A 12 0.73 8.70 -14.58
CA ALA A 12 0.72 7.23 -14.65
C ALA A 12 1.43 6.61 -13.43
N ASP A 13 2.55 7.18 -12.99
CA ASP A 13 3.27 6.72 -11.81
C ASP A 13 2.45 6.94 -10.52
N ILE A 14 1.84 8.12 -10.35
CA ILE A 14 0.95 8.40 -9.22
C ILE A 14 -0.18 7.37 -9.16
N ALA A 15 -0.87 7.15 -10.29
CA ALA A 15 -1.97 6.20 -10.37
C ALA A 15 -1.53 4.76 -10.06
N LYS A 16 -0.35 4.36 -10.55
CA LYS A 16 0.23 3.04 -10.27
C LYS A 16 0.49 2.86 -8.78
N ARG A 17 1.21 3.79 -8.16
CA ARG A 17 1.61 3.72 -6.74
C ARG A 17 0.42 3.83 -5.80
N SER A 18 -0.51 4.75 -6.06
CA SER A 18 -1.72 4.88 -5.25
C SER A 18 -2.57 3.62 -5.32
N LYS A 19 -2.72 3.02 -6.50
CA LYS A 19 -3.46 1.77 -6.69
C LYS A 19 -2.79 0.61 -5.95
N ALA A 20 -1.47 0.55 -5.96
CA ALA A 20 -0.71 -0.46 -5.24
C ALA A 20 -1.03 -0.41 -3.74
N VAL A 21 -0.89 0.77 -3.10
CA VAL A 21 -1.26 0.97 -1.69
C VAL A 21 -2.70 0.55 -1.40
N LEU A 22 -3.66 1.02 -2.21
CA LEU A 22 -5.07 0.67 -1.99
C LEU A 22 -5.32 -0.83 -2.14
N GLY A 23 -4.58 -1.52 -3.00
CA GLY A 23 -4.70 -2.96 -3.22
C GLY A 23 -4.50 -3.77 -1.94
N TRP A 24 -3.42 -3.51 -1.20
CA TRP A 24 -3.11 -4.27 0.01
C TRP A 24 -3.56 -3.59 1.31
N ALA A 25 -3.68 -2.26 1.37
CA ALA A 25 -4.13 -1.55 2.57
C ALA A 25 -5.65 -1.35 2.66
N SER A 26 -6.38 -1.38 1.54
CA SER A 26 -7.83 -1.14 1.54
C SER A 26 -8.59 -2.35 0.99
N THR A 27 -8.39 -2.68 -0.28
CA THR A 27 -9.18 -3.70 -0.98
C THR A 27 -9.03 -5.07 -0.35
N ALA A 28 -7.82 -5.42 0.13
CA ALA A 28 -7.56 -6.68 0.80
C ALA A 28 -8.34 -6.88 2.12
N GLN A 29 -8.93 -5.83 2.69
CA GLN A 29 -9.76 -5.93 3.90
C GLN A 29 -11.17 -6.46 3.62
N PHE A 30 -11.54 -6.62 2.34
CA PHE A 30 -12.85 -7.09 1.91
C PHE A 30 -12.73 -8.49 1.29
N GLY A 31 -13.67 -9.36 1.65
CA GLY A 31 -13.77 -10.71 1.12
C GLY A 31 -14.23 -10.74 -0.34
N THR A 32 -14.33 -11.95 -0.91
CA THR A 32 -14.79 -12.16 -2.30
C THR A 32 -16.24 -11.71 -2.52
N ASP A 33 -17.02 -11.63 -1.44
CA ASP A 33 -18.39 -11.11 -1.39
C ASP A 33 -18.45 -9.58 -1.20
N ASN A 34 -17.29 -8.90 -1.26
CA ASN A 34 -17.13 -7.47 -1.02
C ASN A 34 -17.58 -7.03 0.38
N GLN A 35 -17.67 -7.96 1.34
CA GLN A 35 -17.95 -7.66 2.74
C GLN A 35 -16.64 -7.46 3.50
N PHE A 36 -16.68 -6.56 4.48
CA PHE A 36 -15.53 -6.35 5.36
C PHE A 36 -15.25 -7.63 6.18
N ILE A 37 -13.99 -8.07 6.18
CA ILE A 37 -13.57 -9.27 6.91
C ILE A 37 -13.55 -8.95 8.41
N LYS A 38 -14.52 -9.51 9.16
CA LYS A 38 -14.67 -9.28 10.60
C LYS A 38 -13.66 -10.04 11.45
N ASP A 39 -13.23 -11.21 11.00
CA ASP A 39 -12.20 -11.98 11.69
C ASP A 39 -10.83 -11.34 11.48
N ASP A 40 -10.18 -10.94 12.57
CA ASP A 40 -8.94 -10.17 12.51
C ASP A 40 -7.78 -11.00 11.94
N ALA A 41 -7.73 -12.30 12.21
CA ALA A 41 -6.67 -13.18 11.71
C ALA A 41 -6.84 -13.42 10.20
N ALA A 42 -8.06 -13.66 9.75
CA ALA A 42 -8.39 -13.79 8.33
C ALA A 42 -8.15 -12.47 7.58
N ARG A 43 -8.44 -11.32 8.20
CA ARG A 43 -8.17 -10.00 7.62
C ARG A 43 -6.66 -9.76 7.47
N ALA A 44 -5.88 -10.03 8.51
CA ALA A 44 -4.41 -9.90 8.46
C ALA A 44 -3.80 -10.84 7.40
N ALA A 45 -4.28 -12.08 7.30
CA ALA A 45 -3.86 -13.02 6.26
C ALA A 45 -4.19 -12.48 4.84
N SER A 46 -5.40 -11.97 4.63
CA SER A 46 -5.80 -11.37 3.34
C SER A 46 -4.92 -10.18 2.96
N ILE A 47 -4.63 -9.29 3.91
CA ILE A 47 -3.71 -8.15 3.72
C ILE A 47 -2.31 -8.63 3.34
N LEU A 48 -1.77 -9.64 4.03
CA LEU A 48 -0.45 -10.20 3.73
C LEU A 48 -0.41 -10.82 2.32
N GLU A 49 -1.42 -11.60 1.94
CA GLU A 49 -1.51 -12.21 0.60
C GLU A 49 -1.59 -11.16 -0.51
N ALA A 50 -2.23 -10.01 -0.25
CA ALA A 50 -2.23 -8.89 -1.18
C ALA A 50 -0.87 -8.17 -1.22
N ALA A 51 -0.26 -7.93 -0.07
CA ALA A 51 1.03 -7.24 0.04
C ALA A 51 2.16 -8.03 -0.65
N ARG A 52 2.18 -9.36 -0.54
CA ARG A 52 3.16 -10.23 -1.22
C ARG A 52 3.20 -10.08 -2.74
N LYS A 53 2.11 -9.60 -3.35
CA LYS A 53 2.01 -9.39 -4.80
C LYS A 53 2.65 -8.08 -5.24
N ASP A 54 2.92 -7.17 -4.30
CA ASP A 54 3.53 -5.88 -4.59
C ASP A 54 5.07 -6.00 -4.58
N PRO A 55 5.75 -5.63 -5.68
CA PRO A 55 7.20 -5.71 -5.78
C PRO A 55 7.98 -4.98 -4.67
N ILE A 56 7.39 -3.97 -4.00
CA ILE A 56 8.10 -3.25 -2.92
C ILE A 56 8.43 -4.14 -1.72
N PHE A 57 7.68 -5.23 -1.52
CA PHE A 57 7.92 -6.18 -0.45
C PHE A 57 8.79 -7.37 -0.89
N ALA A 58 9.30 -7.37 -2.13
CA ALA A 58 10.18 -8.42 -2.61
C ALA A 58 11.46 -8.49 -1.76
N GLY A 59 11.74 -9.67 -1.21
CA GLY A 59 12.90 -9.87 -0.32
C GLY A 59 12.69 -9.42 1.13
N ILE A 60 11.50 -8.89 1.48
CA ILE A 60 11.12 -8.58 2.85
C ILE A 60 10.48 -9.82 3.49
N SER A 61 10.80 -10.12 4.74
CA SER A 61 10.21 -11.27 5.44
C SER A 61 8.69 -11.12 5.58
N ASP A 62 7.96 -12.23 5.51
CA ASP A 62 6.50 -12.24 5.65
C ASP A 62 6.03 -11.59 6.96
N ASN A 63 6.77 -11.78 8.05
CA ASN A 63 6.45 -11.16 9.33
C ASN A 63 6.54 -9.62 9.26
N ALA A 64 7.61 -9.09 8.68
CA ALA A 64 7.75 -7.65 8.49
C ALA A 64 6.71 -7.10 7.51
N THR A 65 6.47 -7.79 6.40
CA THR A 65 5.45 -7.44 5.40
C THR A 65 4.05 -7.40 6.03
N ALA A 66 3.69 -8.40 6.84
CA ALA A 66 2.40 -8.45 7.54
C ALA A 66 2.24 -7.27 8.50
N GLN A 67 3.28 -6.95 9.27
CA GLN A 67 3.27 -5.83 10.22
C GLN A 67 3.09 -4.49 9.51
N ILE A 68 3.89 -4.25 8.46
CA ILE A 68 3.83 -3.01 7.67
C ILE A 68 2.46 -2.87 7.01
N ALA A 69 2.03 -3.87 6.25
CA ALA A 69 0.78 -3.80 5.48
C ALA A 69 -0.44 -3.64 6.39
N THR A 70 -0.47 -4.32 7.54
CA THR A 70 -1.57 -4.17 8.53
C THR A 70 -1.56 -2.79 9.17
N ALA A 71 -0.39 -2.25 9.54
CA ALA A 71 -0.30 -0.91 10.12
C ALA A 71 -0.81 0.17 9.15
N TRP A 72 -0.49 0.04 7.87
CA TRP A 72 -1.01 0.90 6.81
C TRP A 72 -2.52 0.75 6.63
N ALA A 73 -3.04 -0.48 6.68
CA ALA A 73 -4.48 -0.74 6.59
C ALA A 73 -5.24 -0.03 7.74
N SER A 74 -4.70 -0.10 8.96
CA SER A 74 -5.23 0.63 10.12
C SER A 74 -5.15 2.15 9.93
N ALA A 75 -3.99 2.68 9.55
CA ALA A 75 -3.81 4.12 9.35
C ALA A 75 -4.74 4.69 8.27
N LEU A 76 -4.98 3.92 7.21
CA LEU A 76 -5.90 4.29 6.14
C LEU A 76 -7.36 4.30 6.62
N ALA A 77 -7.75 3.33 7.45
CA ALA A 77 -9.07 3.29 8.08
C ALA A 77 -9.28 4.50 9.02
N ASP A 78 -8.28 4.82 9.84
CA ASP A 78 -8.32 5.98 10.75
C ASP A 78 -8.44 7.29 9.97
N TYR A 79 -7.67 7.45 8.90
CA TYR A 79 -7.77 8.62 8.02
C TYR A 79 -9.18 8.73 7.42
N ALA A 80 -9.71 7.64 6.87
CA ALA A 80 -11.05 7.64 6.27
C ALA A 80 -12.15 7.94 7.30
N ALA A 81 -12.00 7.44 8.53
CA ALA A 81 -12.92 7.72 9.62
C ALA A 81 -12.91 9.20 10.03
N ALA A 82 -11.73 9.81 10.11
CA ALA A 82 -11.55 11.22 10.48
C ALA A 82 -11.99 12.19 9.37
N HIS A 83 -11.61 11.92 8.11
CA HIS A 83 -11.79 12.85 6.99
C HIS A 83 -12.99 12.51 6.09
N LYS A 84 -13.72 11.43 6.39
CA LYS A 84 -14.86 10.91 5.58
C LYS A 84 -14.52 10.75 4.09
N SER A 85 -13.25 10.55 3.79
CA SER A 85 -12.70 10.48 2.45
C SER A 85 -11.36 9.75 2.47
N MET A 86 -11.01 9.15 1.35
CA MET A 86 -9.69 8.53 1.19
C MET A 86 -8.62 9.62 0.98
N PRO A 87 -7.35 9.36 1.37
CA PRO A 87 -6.25 10.24 1.00
C PRO A 87 -6.18 10.40 -0.52
N ARG A 88 -5.77 11.57 -0.98
CA ARG A 88 -5.63 11.84 -2.42
C ARG A 88 -4.56 10.92 -3.04
N PRO A 89 -4.70 10.54 -4.32
CA PRO A 89 -3.75 9.65 -4.98
C PRO A 89 -2.29 10.11 -4.87
N GLU A 90 -2.02 11.41 -4.95
CA GLU A 90 -0.67 11.98 -4.86
C GLU A 90 -0.04 11.74 -3.48
N ILE A 91 -0.86 11.78 -2.42
CA ILE A 91 -0.41 11.50 -1.04
C ILE A 91 -0.06 10.02 -0.94
N LEU A 92 -0.96 9.13 -1.38
CA LEU A 92 -0.73 7.68 -1.36
C LEU A 92 0.52 7.29 -2.16
N ALA A 93 0.71 7.87 -3.34
CA ALA A 93 1.88 7.65 -4.18
C ALA A 93 3.18 8.12 -3.51
N SER A 94 3.14 9.28 -2.85
CA SER A 94 4.28 9.81 -2.11
C SER A 94 4.64 8.91 -0.91
N CYS A 95 3.65 8.48 -0.12
CA CYS A 95 3.87 7.57 1.00
C CYS A 95 4.40 6.21 0.52
N HIS A 96 3.92 5.69 -0.61
CA HIS A 96 4.44 4.46 -1.22
C HIS A 96 5.91 4.60 -1.61
N GLN A 97 6.28 5.71 -2.25
CA GLN A 97 7.68 5.98 -2.60
C GLN A 97 8.56 6.07 -1.36
N THR A 98 8.08 6.73 -0.30
CA THR A 98 8.78 6.80 0.98
C THR A 98 8.99 5.41 1.58
N LEU A 99 7.96 4.56 1.59
CA LEU A 99 8.08 3.18 2.08
C LEU A 99 9.12 2.39 1.28
N GLU A 100 9.05 2.46 -0.06
CA GLU A 100 10.03 1.80 -0.94
C GLU A 100 11.47 2.22 -0.59
N ASN A 101 11.71 3.52 -0.39
CA ASN A 101 13.01 4.03 0.00
C ASN A 101 13.47 3.49 1.37
N CYS A 102 12.57 3.47 2.36
CA CYS A 102 12.86 2.93 3.69
C CYS A 102 13.20 1.44 3.63
N LEU A 103 12.47 0.65 2.82
CA LEU A 103 12.71 -0.79 2.67
C LEU A 103 14.06 -1.07 1.98
N ILE A 104 14.42 -0.27 0.98
CA ILE A 104 15.73 -0.36 0.31
C ILE A 104 16.86 -0.04 1.30
N GLU A 105 16.71 0.97 2.16
CA GLU A 105 17.70 1.31 3.19
C GLU A 105 17.81 0.21 4.26
N SER A 106 16.67 -0.32 4.71
CA SER A 106 16.60 -1.38 5.71
C SER A 106 17.30 -2.67 5.25
N THR A 107 17.12 -3.03 3.97
CA THR A 107 17.76 -4.19 3.35
C THR A 107 19.25 -3.99 3.12
N ARG A 108 19.71 -2.75 2.84
CA ARG A 108 21.14 -2.42 2.76
C ARG A 108 21.85 -2.52 4.11
N ASN A 109 21.21 -2.09 5.20
CA ASN A 109 21.81 -2.15 6.54
C ASN A 109 21.78 -3.56 7.18
N SER A 110 21.09 -4.51 6.55
CA SER A 110 21.02 -5.91 7.00
C SER A 110 22.04 -6.82 6.31
N MET A 111 22.85 -6.27 5.40
CA MET A 111 24.01 -6.91 4.75
C MET A 111 25.31 -6.42 5.39
#